data_AF-A0A524J258-F1
#
_entry.id   AF-A0A524J258-F1
#
_cell.length_a   1.000
_cell.length_b   1.000
_cell.length_c   1.000
_cell.angle_alpha   90.00
_cell.angle_beta   90.00
_cell.angle_gamma   90.00
#
_symmetry.space_group_name_H-M   'P 1'
#
loop_
_entity.id
_entity.type
_entity.pdbx_description
1 polymer ?
#
loop_
_entity_poly.entity_id
_entity_poly.type
_entity_poly.pdbx_seq_one_letter_code
_entity_poly.pdbx_strand_id
1 'polypeptide(L)'
;MTIVDTLNEIWTQILDVTSVFVIPDWGGLIAILPMLIVLGLVLPFLTFLMLGTMIYLVRKPRTKLVLETGPRIAEIGAGGEPVFPVGLPHCRRDRLVFLSGTVRCERCRDELAVICPMCNVGRAAIVDTCTNCGLVLKVAPRAVAIRTTPGPRPGGAAAA
;
A
#
# COMPACT_ATOMS: atom_id res chain seq x y z
N MET A 1 -82.43 -15.97 -15.26
CA MET A 1 -81.27 -15.11 -15.00
C MET A 1 -81.50 -13.80 -15.70
N THR A 2 -81.56 -12.70 -14.95
CA THR A 2 -81.71 -11.37 -15.55
C THR A 2 -80.34 -10.84 -15.95
N ILE A 3 -80.28 -9.96 -16.95
CA ILE A 3 -79.03 -9.31 -17.41
C ILE A 3 -78.32 -8.60 -16.24
N VAL A 4 -79.10 -8.11 -15.27
CA VAL A 4 -78.61 -7.45 -14.05
C VAL A 4 -77.85 -8.42 -13.15
N ASP A 5 -78.31 -9.67 -13.03
CA ASP A 5 -77.63 -10.70 -12.21
C ASP A 5 -76.25 -11.04 -12.79
N THR A 6 -76.17 -11.19 -14.12
CA THR A 6 -74.90 -11.47 -14.81
C THR A 6 -73.92 -10.31 -14.74
N LEU A 7 -74.39 -9.06 -14.76
CA LEU A 7 -73.53 -7.88 -14.62
C LEU A 7 -72.95 -7.77 -13.21
N ASN A 8 -73.74 -8.06 -12.18
CA ASN A 8 -73.28 -8.07 -10.78
C ASN A 8 -72.25 -9.16 -10.51
N GLU A 9 -72.44 -10.35 -11.09
CA GLU A 9 -71.50 -11.47 -10.95
C GLU A 9 -70.14 -11.13 -11.59
N ILE A 10 -70.15 -10.59 -12.82
CA ILE A 10 -68.92 -10.15 -13.51
C ILE A 10 -68.21 -9.03 -12.75
N TRP A 11 -68.97 -8.05 -12.24
CA TRP A 11 -68.40 -6.94 -11.48
C TRP A 11 -67.73 -7.42 -10.19
N THR A 12 -68.36 -8.35 -9.48
CA THR A 12 -67.81 -8.93 -8.25
C THR A 12 -66.54 -9.72 -8.53
N GLN A 13 -66.50 -10.49 -9.63
CA GLN A 13 -65.31 -11.25 -10.03
C GLN A 13 -64.14 -10.33 -10.40
N ILE A 14 -64.40 -9.21 -11.07
CA ILE A 14 -63.37 -8.21 -11.39
C ILE A 14 -62.83 -7.56 -10.11
N LEU A 15 -63.71 -7.22 -9.16
CA LEU A 15 -63.31 -6.66 -7.87
C LEU A 15 -62.45 -7.64 -7.06
N ASP A 16 -62.79 -8.92 -7.04
CA ASP A 16 -62.00 -9.94 -6.34
C ASP A 16 -60.59 -10.08 -6.94
N VAL A 17 -60.48 -10.14 -8.26
CA VAL A 17 -59.17 -10.23 -8.93
C VAL A 17 -58.34 -8.97 -8.73
N THR A 18 -58.97 -7.79 -8.79
CA THR A 18 -58.27 -6.52 -8.61
C THR A 18 -57.86 -6.30 -7.14
N SER A 19 -58.62 -6.81 -6.17
CA SER A 19 -58.31 -6.68 -4.74
C SER A 19 -56.95 -7.31 -4.37
N VAL A 20 -56.59 -8.44 -5.00
CA VAL A 20 -55.30 -9.13 -4.81
C VAL A 20 -54.11 -8.23 -5.21
N PHE A 21 -54.29 -7.41 -6.24
CA PHE A 21 -53.26 -6.51 -6.75
C PHE A 21 -53.26 -5.14 -6.10
N VAL A 22 -54.44 -4.64 -5.71
CA VAL A 22 -54.61 -3.29 -5.13
C VAL A 22 -54.30 -3.27 -3.63
N ILE A 23 -54.58 -4.36 -2.90
CA ILE A 23 -54.29 -4.50 -1.47
C ILE A 23 -53.57 -5.84 -1.22
N PRO A 24 -52.32 -5.99 -1.71
CA PRO A 24 -51.55 -7.19 -1.38
C PRO A 24 -51.24 -7.19 0.14
N ASP A 25 -51.05 -8.38 0.71
CA ASP A 25 -50.60 -8.53 2.10
C ASP A 25 -49.15 -8.03 2.26
N TRP A 26 -49.03 -6.72 2.46
CA TRP A 26 -47.77 -6.05 2.74
C TRP A 26 -47.15 -6.55 4.04
N GLY A 27 -47.95 -7.03 4.99
CA GLY A 27 -47.47 -7.58 6.27
C GLY A 27 -46.62 -8.83 6.05
N GLY A 28 -47.12 -9.78 5.25
CA GLY A 28 -46.38 -10.97 4.85
C GLY A 28 -45.10 -10.65 4.07
N LEU A 29 -45.16 -9.70 3.14
CA LEU A 29 -43.98 -9.28 2.37
C LEU A 29 -42.92 -8.62 3.25
N ILE A 30 -43.32 -7.72 4.16
CA ILE A 30 -42.42 -7.08 5.13
C ILE A 30 -41.83 -8.11 6.09
N ALA A 31 -42.58 -9.14 6.48
CA ALA A 31 -42.08 -10.21 7.34
C ALA A 31 -40.98 -11.05 6.65
N ILE A 32 -41.06 -11.23 5.33
CA ILE A 32 -40.10 -12.02 4.54
C ILE A 32 -38.93 -11.16 4.03
N LEU A 33 -39.11 -9.83 3.94
CA LEU A 33 -38.11 -8.88 3.44
C LEU A 33 -36.72 -9.00 4.11
N PRO A 34 -36.59 -9.14 5.44
CA PRO A 34 -35.29 -9.32 6.08
C PRO A 34 -34.54 -10.55 5.57
N MET A 35 -35.25 -11.66 5.34
CA MET A 35 -34.65 -12.89 4.83
C MET A 35 -34.16 -12.72 3.39
N LEU A 36 -34.94 -12.04 2.54
CA LEU A 36 -34.55 -11.74 1.16
C LEU A 36 -33.35 -10.81 1.09
N ILE A 37 -33.27 -9.80 1.96
CA ILE A 37 -32.11 -8.90 2.02
C ILE A 37 -30.87 -9.66 2.49
N VAL A 38 -31.00 -10.50 3.51
CA VAL A 38 -29.88 -11.28 4.03
C VAL A 38 -29.34 -12.24 2.97
N LEU A 39 -30.22 -13.04 2.34
CA LEU A 39 -29.82 -14.01 1.32
C LEU A 39 -29.39 -13.37 0.00
N GLY A 40 -30.09 -12.33 -0.44
CA GLY A 40 -29.88 -11.72 -1.75
C GLY A 40 -28.78 -10.66 -1.79
N LEU A 41 -28.55 -9.96 -0.68
CA LEU A 41 -27.61 -8.84 -0.62
C LEU A 41 -26.47 -9.10 0.36
N VAL A 42 -26.78 -9.37 1.63
CA VAL A 42 -25.76 -9.41 2.69
C VAL A 42 -24.79 -10.58 2.48
N LEU A 43 -25.31 -11.80 2.26
CA LEU A 43 -24.48 -12.99 2.06
C LEU A 43 -23.57 -12.87 0.83
N PRO A 44 -24.09 -12.51 -0.37
CA PRO A 44 -23.25 -12.31 -1.55
C PRO A 44 -22.23 -11.21 -1.33
N PHE A 45 -22.63 -10.07 -0.75
CA PHE A 45 -21.71 -8.96 -0.49
C PHE A 45 -20.54 -9.38 0.40
N LEU A 46 -20.81 -10.04 1.53
CA LEU A 46 -19.76 -10.53 2.42
C LEU A 46 -18.89 -11.59 1.75
N THR A 47 -19.48 -12.46 0.93
CA THR A 47 -18.75 -13.50 0.19
C THR A 47 -17.79 -12.87 -0.82
N PHE A 48 -18.25 -11.90 -1.62
CA PHE A 48 -17.39 -11.19 -2.57
C PHE A 48 -16.31 -10.36 -1.89
N LEU A 49 -16.63 -9.71 -0.75
CA LEU A 49 -15.65 -8.98 0.03
C LEU A 49 -14.56 -9.90 0.59
N MET A 50 -14.94 -11.06 1.13
CA MET A 50 -14.01 -12.06 1.60
C MET A 50 -13.14 -12.60 0.44
N LEU A 51 -13.75 -12.96 -0.69
CA LEU A 51 -13.02 -13.44 -1.86
C LEU A 51 -12.03 -12.40 -2.38
N GLY A 52 -12.48 -11.15 -2.53
CA GLY A 52 -11.64 -10.05 -2.98
C GLY A 52 -10.46 -9.80 -2.04
N THR A 53 -10.70 -9.87 -0.74
CA THR A 53 -9.64 -9.75 0.27
C THR A 53 -8.64 -10.90 0.18
N MET A 54 -9.11 -12.14 0.06
CA MET A 54 -8.24 -13.32 -0.07
C MET A 54 -7.41 -13.26 -1.35
N ILE A 55 -8.02 -12.91 -2.48
CA ILE A 55 -7.32 -12.71 -3.75
C ILE A 55 -6.26 -11.61 -3.61
N TYR A 56 -6.61 -10.49 -2.98
CA TYR A 56 -5.66 -9.40 -2.74
C TYR A 56 -4.49 -9.85 -1.86
N LEU A 57 -4.74 -10.53 -0.74
CA LEU A 57 -3.69 -10.99 0.18
C LEU A 57 -2.75 -12.00 -0.46
N VAL A 58 -3.27 -12.90 -1.31
CA VAL A 58 -2.47 -13.88 -2.05
C VAL A 58 -1.66 -13.22 -3.17
N ARG A 59 -2.25 -12.26 -3.89
CA ARG A 59 -1.59 -11.57 -5.01
C ARG A 59 -0.68 -10.43 -4.58
N LYS A 60 -0.80 -9.93 -3.35
CA LYS A 60 0.01 -8.82 -2.87
C LYS A 60 1.49 -9.16 -2.98
N PRO A 61 2.29 -8.36 -3.70
CA PRO A 61 3.70 -8.66 -3.89
C PRO A 61 4.45 -8.60 -2.56
N ARG A 62 5.27 -9.63 -2.30
CA ARG A 62 6.13 -9.69 -1.12
C ARG A 62 7.46 -9.01 -1.42
N THR A 63 7.67 -7.82 -0.85
CA THR A 63 8.97 -7.14 -0.93
C THR A 63 9.98 -7.89 -0.06
N LYS A 64 11.01 -8.49 -0.69
CA LYS A 64 12.12 -9.12 0.03
C LYS A 64 13.07 -8.04 0.51
N LEU A 65 13.07 -7.78 1.81
CA LEU A 65 14.04 -6.88 2.43
C LEU A 65 15.35 -7.66 2.63
N VAL A 66 16.45 -7.16 2.07
CA VAL A 66 17.78 -7.70 2.33
C VAL A 66 18.39 -6.88 3.46
N LEU A 67 18.74 -7.55 4.56
CA LEU A 67 19.48 -6.94 5.65
C LEU A 67 20.94 -6.81 5.21
N GLU A 68 21.40 -5.57 5.01
CA GLU A 68 22.81 -5.31 4.71
C GLU A 68 23.60 -5.26 6.02
N THR A 69 24.50 -6.22 6.23
CA THR A 69 25.43 -6.24 7.36
C THR A 69 26.84 -5.96 6.86
N GLY A 70 27.32 -4.72 7.07
CA GLY A 70 28.72 -4.34 6.81
C GLY A 70 28.91 -3.22 5.78
N PRO A 71 30.15 -2.72 5.61
CA PRO A 71 30.48 -1.73 4.60
C PRO A 71 30.34 -2.33 3.19
N ARG A 72 29.68 -1.60 2.30
CA ARG A 72 29.50 -1.97 0.89
C ARG A 72 30.42 -1.15 0.00
N ILE A 73 30.79 -1.69 -1.15
CA ILE A 73 31.52 -0.92 -2.17
C ILE A 73 30.53 0.07 -2.81
N ALA A 74 31.00 1.30 -3.06
CA ALA A 74 30.22 2.33 -3.74
C ALA A 74 29.89 1.87 -5.17
N GLU A 75 28.67 2.14 -5.62
CA GLU A 75 28.27 1.82 -7.00
C GLU A 75 29.06 2.70 -7.97
N ILE A 76 29.53 2.13 -9.07
CA ILE A 76 30.31 2.85 -10.07
C ILE A 76 29.32 3.52 -11.04
N GLY A 77 29.41 4.84 -11.16
CA GLY A 77 28.56 5.61 -12.07
C GLY A 77 28.95 5.42 -13.54
N ALA A 78 28.14 5.96 -14.44
CA ALA A 78 28.36 5.87 -15.89
C ALA A 78 29.73 6.44 -16.36
N GLY A 79 30.33 7.34 -15.57
CA GLY A 79 31.64 7.93 -15.85
C GLY A 79 32.84 7.20 -15.22
N GLY A 80 32.66 6.02 -14.61
CA GLY A 80 33.75 5.27 -13.96
C GLY A 80 34.10 5.74 -12.54
N GLU A 81 33.45 6.80 -12.06
CA GLU A 81 33.64 7.32 -10.70
C GLU A 81 32.71 6.65 -9.68
N PRO A 82 33.14 6.48 -8.43
CA PRO A 82 32.29 5.94 -7.36
C PRO A 82 31.19 6.95 -7.00
N VAL A 83 29.94 6.52 -7.04
CA VAL A 83 28.78 7.30 -6.64
C VAL A 83 28.46 7.03 -5.18
N PHE A 84 28.58 8.06 -4.35
CA PHE A 84 28.26 7.98 -2.93
C PHE A 84 26.83 8.47 -2.65
N PRO A 85 26.02 7.72 -1.89
CA PRO A 85 24.66 8.13 -1.57
C PRO A 85 24.64 9.29 -0.57
N VAL A 86 23.66 10.18 -0.74
CA VAL A 86 23.44 11.31 0.18
C VAL A 86 23.01 10.82 1.56
N GLY A 87 23.48 11.51 2.61
CA GLY A 87 23.11 11.22 4.00
C GLY A 87 23.76 10.00 4.64
N LEU A 88 24.50 9.18 3.89
CA LEU A 88 25.21 8.01 4.41
C LEU A 88 26.72 8.26 4.53
N PRO A 89 27.37 7.73 5.58
CA PRO A 89 28.81 7.85 5.75
C PRO A 89 29.56 7.00 4.71
N HIS A 90 30.59 7.56 4.10
CA HIS A 90 31.39 6.90 3.08
C HIS A 90 32.88 7.24 3.21
N CYS A 91 33.72 6.31 2.80
CA CYS A 91 35.16 6.48 2.69
C CYS A 91 35.52 6.72 1.22
N ARG A 92 36.06 7.90 0.92
CA ARG A 92 36.50 8.27 -0.44
C ARG A 92 37.69 7.46 -0.93
N ARG A 93 38.61 7.11 -0.02
CA ARG A 93 39.86 6.41 -0.34
C ARG A 93 39.61 4.96 -0.75
N ASP A 94 38.93 4.20 0.10
CA ASP A 94 38.62 2.79 -0.13
C ASP A 94 37.34 2.55 -0.94
N ARG A 95 36.62 3.62 -1.34
CA ARG A 95 35.35 3.58 -2.08
C ARG A 95 34.27 2.74 -1.37
N LEU A 96 34.19 2.86 -0.05
CA LEU A 96 33.24 2.13 0.77
C LEU A 96 32.11 3.05 1.28
N VAL A 97 30.88 2.55 1.31
CA VAL A 97 29.73 3.17 1.95
C VAL A 97 29.40 2.36 3.18
N PHE A 98 29.23 3.05 4.30
CA PHE A 98 28.94 2.45 5.59
C PHE A 98 27.49 2.71 6.01
N LEU A 99 27.03 1.89 6.94
CA LEU A 99 25.77 2.07 7.65
C LEU A 99 25.85 3.30 8.56
N SER A 100 24.70 3.93 8.82
CA SER A 100 24.62 5.03 9.78
C SER A 100 25.08 4.57 11.17
N GLY A 101 25.88 5.39 11.85
CA GLY A 101 26.46 5.09 13.16
C GLY A 101 27.99 4.94 13.14
N THR A 102 28.58 4.77 11.97
CA THR A 102 30.03 4.73 11.81
C THR A 102 30.56 6.12 11.43
N VAL A 103 31.63 6.54 12.10
CA VAL A 103 32.29 7.84 11.86
C VAL A 103 33.73 7.69 11.36
N ARG A 104 34.31 6.49 11.47
CA ARG A 104 35.65 6.18 10.98
C ARG A 104 35.65 4.91 10.14
N CYS A 105 36.52 4.87 9.14
CA CYS A 105 36.73 3.70 8.31
C CYS A 105 37.51 2.64 9.08
N GLU A 106 37.05 1.39 9.05
CA GLU A 106 37.74 0.26 9.71
C GLU A 106 39.05 -0.12 9.00
N ARG A 107 39.17 0.18 7.70
CA ARG A 107 40.33 -0.21 6.88
C ARG A 107 41.46 0.82 6.93
N CYS A 108 41.18 2.08 6.60
CA CYS A 108 42.19 3.15 6.57
C CYS A 108 42.25 4.00 7.84
N ARG A 109 41.32 3.84 8.79
CA ARG A 109 41.18 4.64 10.03
C ARG A 109 40.92 6.14 9.83
N ASP A 110 40.68 6.58 8.60
CA ASP A 110 40.29 7.96 8.29
C ASP A 110 38.85 8.27 8.72
N GLU A 111 38.55 9.56 8.89
CA GLU A 111 37.18 10.03 9.14
C GLU A 111 36.30 9.83 7.91
N LEU A 112 35.11 9.27 8.13
CA LEU A 112 34.12 9.08 7.06
C LEU A 112 33.55 10.43 6.67
N ALA A 113 33.21 10.59 5.39
CA ALA A 113 32.52 11.75 4.88
C ALA A 113 31.02 11.47 4.73
N VAL A 114 30.19 12.50 4.82
CA VAL A 114 28.75 12.45 4.56
C VAL A 114 28.39 13.61 3.64
N ILE A 115 27.56 13.35 2.64
CA ILE A 115 27.01 14.37 1.74
C ILE A 115 25.71 14.90 2.34
N CYS A 116 25.61 16.21 2.52
CA CYS A 116 24.39 16.85 3.02
C CYS A 116 23.24 16.69 2.01
N PRO A 117 22.07 16.14 2.39
CA PRO A 117 20.96 15.92 1.45
C PRO A 117 20.28 17.22 0.98
N MET A 118 20.50 18.33 1.69
CA MET A 118 19.88 19.62 1.36
C MET A 118 20.72 20.44 0.36
N CYS A 119 22.04 20.47 0.53
CA CYS A 119 22.92 21.32 -0.28
C CYS A 119 24.05 20.56 -1.01
N ASN A 120 24.08 19.22 -0.92
CA ASN A 120 25.07 18.34 -1.54
C ASN A 120 26.54 18.60 -1.20
N VAL A 121 26.82 19.41 -0.16
CA VAL A 121 28.18 19.63 0.33
C VAL A 121 28.61 18.44 1.20
N GLY A 122 29.81 17.91 0.90
CA GLY A 122 30.44 16.86 1.69
C GLY A 122 31.11 17.42 2.95
N ARG A 123 30.97 16.73 4.08
CA ARG A 123 31.62 17.06 5.36
C ARG A 123 32.04 15.80 6.11
N ALA A 124 32.80 15.93 7.19
CA ALA A 124 33.12 14.81 8.07
C ALA A 124 31.86 14.30 8.81
N ALA A 125 31.74 12.99 8.96
CA ALA A 125 30.61 12.30 9.59
C ALA A 125 30.48 12.61 11.08
N ILE A 126 31.58 13.03 11.73
CA ILE A 126 31.59 13.46 13.14
C ILE A 126 30.89 14.80 13.36
N VAL A 127 30.73 15.61 12.30
CA VAL A 127 30.09 16.92 12.39
C VAL A 127 28.58 16.76 12.18
N ASP A 128 27.82 16.97 13.24
CA ASP A 128 26.36 16.81 13.21
C ASP A 128 25.65 17.89 12.39
N THR A 129 26.22 19.08 12.25
CA THR A 129 25.56 20.21 11.56
C THR A 129 26.26 20.57 10.25
N CYS A 130 25.50 20.73 9.18
CA CYS A 130 26.03 21.24 7.92
C CYS A 130 26.40 22.72 8.06
N THR A 131 27.68 23.05 7.90
CA THR A 131 28.19 24.43 7.99
C THR A 131 27.68 25.34 6.87
N ASN A 132 27.24 24.77 5.74
CA ASN A 132 26.76 25.53 4.59
C ASN A 132 25.26 25.90 4.71
N CYS A 133 24.39 24.94 5.08
CA CYS A 133 22.93 25.16 5.09
C CYS A 133 22.27 25.03 6.47
N GLY A 134 23.02 24.74 7.53
CA GLY A 134 22.50 24.60 8.89
C GLY A 134 21.75 23.31 9.19
N LEU A 135 21.57 22.40 8.21
CA LEU A 135 20.89 21.12 8.45
C LEU A 135 21.65 20.28 9.48
N VAL A 136 20.98 19.91 10.57
CA VAL A 136 21.47 18.93 11.54
C VAL A 136 21.20 17.53 11.00
N LEU A 137 22.26 16.80 10.70
CA LEU A 137 22.25 15.42 10.25
C LEU A 137 23.24 14.61 11.09
N LYS A 138 22.73 13.99 12.15
CA LYS A 138 23.51 13.13 13.04
C LYS A 138 23.66 11.72 12.48
N VAL A 139 24.89 11.22 12.42
CA VAL A 139 25.20 9.86 11.97
C VAL A 139 25.01 8.88 13.12
N ALA A 140 23.76 8.70 13.56
CA ALA A 140 23.43 7.82 14.67
C ALA A 140 23.34 6.35 14.23
N PRO A 141 23.73 5.38 15.09
CA PRO A 141 23.52 3.96 14.82
C PRO A 141 22.02 3.69 14.67
N ARG A 142 21.65 3.04 13.57
CA ARG A 142 20.29 2.52 13.38
C ARG A 142 20.34 1.01 13.57
N ALA A 143 19.40 0.48 14.34
CA ALA A 143 19.31 -0.96 14.63
C ALA A 143 19.15 -1.81 13.36
N VAL A 144 18.56 -1.26 12.30
CA VAL A 144 18.38 -1.94 11.01
C VAL A 144 18.48 -0.91 9.89
N ALA A 145 19.41 -1.14 8.95
CA ALA A 145 19.37 -0.47 7.66
C ALA A 145 18.73 -1.41 6.64
N ILE A 146 17.73 -0.89 5.94
CA ILE A 146 16.95 -1.65 4.97
C ILE A 146 17.24 -1.03 3.61
N ARG A 147 17.78 -1.83 2.68
CA ARG A 147 17.80 -1.45 1.27
C ARG A 147 16.62 -2.10 0.55
N THR A 148 15.97 -1.32 -0.30
CA THR A 148 15.07 -1.89 -1.32
C THR A 148 15.91 -2.72 -2.29
N THR A 149 15.48 -3.96 -2.55
CA THR A 149 16.12 -4.81 -3.55
C THR A 149 16.17 -4.07 -4.89
N PRO A 150 17.30 -4.13 -5.64
CA PRO A 150 17.34 -3.59 -7.00
C PRO A 150 16.31 -4.31 -7.87
N GLY A 151 15.47 -3.56 -8.57
CA GLY A 151 14.41 -4.07 -9.44
C GLY A 151 13.22 -3.14 -9.52
N PRO A 152 12.39 -3.23 -10.57
CA PRO A 152 11.15 -2.46 -10.65
C PRO A 152 10.28 -2.76 -9.43
N ARG A 153 9.66 -1.72 -8.85
CA ARG A 153 8.72 -1.93 -7.74
C ARG A 153 7.67 -2.94 -8.20
N PRO A 154 7.45 -4.02 -7.43
CA PRO A 154 6.47 -5.00 -7.84
C PRO A 154 5.08 -4.35 -7.84
N GLY A 155 4.42 -4.38 -9.01
CA GLY A 155 3.14 -3.72 -9.25
C GLY A 155 3.22 -2.35 -9.96
N GLY A 156 4.41 -1.84 -10.27
CA GLY A 156 4.57 -0.72 -11.20
C GLY A 156 4.48 -1.19 -12.64
N ALA A 157 3.75 -0.46 -13.49
CA ALA A 157 3.71 -0.68 -14.94
C ALA A 157 5.12 -0.48 -15.53
N ALA A 158 5.89 -1.54 -15.61
CA ALA A 158 7.13 -1.60 -16.35
C ALA A 158 7.07 -2.84 -17.27
N ALA A 159 6.25 -2.70 -18.31
CA ALA A 159 6.27 -3.53 -19.51
C ALA A 159 5.82 -2.65 -20.67
N ALA A 160 6.79 -2.04 -21.34
CA ALA A 160 6.75 -1.63 -22.73
C ALA A 160 8.18 -1.75 -23.26
#